data_AF-A0A8B6DA08-F1
#
_entry.id   AF-A0A8B6DA08-F1
#
_cell.length_a   1.000
_cell.length_b   1.000
_cell.length_c   1.000
_cell.angle_alpha   90.00
_cell.angle_beta   90.00
_cell.angle_gamma   90.00
#
_symmetry.space_group_name_H-M   'P 1'
#
loop_
_entity.id
_entity.type
_entity.pdbx_description
1 polymer ?
#
loop_
_entity_poly.entity_id
_entity_poly.type
_entity_poly.pdbx_seq_one_letter_code
_entity_poly.pdbx_strand_id
1 'polypeptide(L)'
;MTEQRQQTTFEISDRVNIGSPSPVPVAQLIEETDVWKYLSCMGVDRHMIHSLLINCMYTDDWSLDKLKQNVWQEYLFWHCVIAVVEDSVELSFKENMPIILENLNYSSVNVSVFLRKIRNKMKSVFKKKDLSIGKEQAIGIAFKDVGPLCEKEGISLDWLKNPSPIPNKINVTNGLIVELRKATEAMLSSNNNTLHTDGTKRDGREFGGLQIGTDSVNLASQAESGLKLWEQSVLESESFHQFTYNQNTSDFIRASTKLCVPGADEKSGYGQLFLTFLKQLDIPVDLKMSTFHGHRINLLFSMGAAVFFHREHIKEFIDSFFSITERNSLITSVYHYVDNPVYLAGCRAFGIVDKILTGPIWRIIESTSHILDLNKVWFDFKKILEKYSVDATELVEGKVLYPEYTVQDKVFESLFLIDNEELNILTTEALQIVLLNFCIIIERQLFDNLPGGILNEETEGVNGKELRDESTTVKPTNIVSERDFANLDRLKMLT
;
A
#
# COMPACT_ATOMS: atom_id res chain seq x y z
N MET A 1 20.30 11.35 87.17
CA MET A 1 18.85 11.19 86.97
C MET A 1 18.47 12.07 85.79
N THR A 2 18.00 11.64 84.63
CA THR A 2 17.69 10.33 84.03
C THR A 2 17.54 10.58 82.51
N GLU A 3 17.98 9.63 81.68
CA GLU A 3 17.60 9.25 80.28
C GLU A 3 16.88 10.26 79.35
N GLN A 4 17.14 10.36 78.04
CA GLN A 4 17.15 9.28 77.05
C GLN A 4 18.02 9.60 75.82
N ARG A 5 18.66 8.54 75.31
CA ARG A 5 19.28 8.43 73.97
C ARG A 5 18.20 8.13 72.93
N GLN A 6 18.32 8.73 71.75
CA GLN A 6 17.94 8.06 70.49
C GLN A 6 19.08 8.23 69.48
N GLN A 7 19.72 7.10 69.18
CA GLN A 7 20.56 6.88 68.01
C GLN A 7 19.64 6.71 66.80
N THR A 8 19.93 7.38 65.70
CA THR A 8 19.42 6.97 64.40
C THR A 8 20.62 6.75 63.48
N THR A 9 20.75 5.50 63.05
CA THR A 9 21.81 4.91 62.26
C THR A 9 21.73 5.41 60.82
N PHE A 10 22.86 5.86 60.26
CA PHE A 10 23.05 6.00 58.81
C PHE A 10 23.43 4.63 58.27
N GLU A 11 22.52 3.97 57.56
CA GLU A 11 22.85 2.82 56.71
C GLU A 11 23.06 3.31 55.27
N ILE A 12 24.29 3.14 54.80
CA ILE A 12 24.65 3.20 53.38
C ILE A 12 24.19 1.88 52.78
N SER A 13 23.17 1.90 51.94
CA SER A 13 22.84 0.76 51.08
C SER A 13 23.28 1.08 49.65
N ASP A 14 24.35 0.42 49.21
CA ASP A 14 24.71 0.28 47.81
C ASP A 14 23.55 -0.38 47.06
N ARG A 15 22.84 0.41 46.25
CA ARG A 15 22.02 -0.13 45.15
C ARG A 15 22.66 0.30 43.85
N VAL A 16 23.37 -0.65 43.25
CA VAL A 16 23.72 -0.66 41.83
C VAL A 16 22.45 -0.40 41.03
N ASN A 17 22.44 0.74 40.35
CA ASN A 17 21.39 1.10 39.41
C ASN A 17 21.61 0.25 38.15
N ILE A 18 21.01 -0.94 38.11
CA ILE A 18 20.94 -1.74 36.88
C ILE A 18 19.92 -1.01 36.00
N GLY A 19 20.43 -0.25 35.02
CA GLY A 19 19.60 0.41 34.03
C GLY A 19 18.66 -0.60 33.37
N SER A 20 17.37 -0.28 33.30
CA SER A 20 16.46 -0.97 32.41
C SER A 20 17.00 -0.85 30.98
N PRO A 21 17.16 -1.96 30.23
CA PRO A 21 17.60 -1.88 28.85
C PRO A 21 16.56 -1.08 28.07
N SER A 22 17.03 -0.05 27.35
CA SER A 22 16.27 0.64 26.32
C SER A 22 15.69 -0.42 25.36
N PRO A 23 14.44 -0.29 24.89
CA PRO A 23 13.91 -1.21 23.89
C PRO A 23 14.79 -1.13 22.65
N VAL A 24 15.50 -2.22 22.36
CA VAL A 24 16.27 -2.39 21.13
C VAL A 24 15.25 -2.41 19.98
N PRO A 25 15.43 -1.61 18.91
CA PRO A 25 14.55 -1.63 17.75
C PRO A 25 14.40 -3.06 17.20
N VAL A 26 13.17 -3.50 16.97
CA VAL A 26 12.81 -4.85 16.47
C VAL A 26 13.61 -5.25 15.22
N ALA A 27 13.95 -4.28 14.36
CA ALA A 27 14.80 -4.49 13.20
C ALA A 27 16.22 -4.97 13.54
N GLN A 28 16.82 -4.46 14.63
CA GLN A 28 18.12 -4.92 15.12
C GLN A 28 18.03 -6.35 15.69
N LEU A 29 16.94 -6.70 16.39
CA LEU A 29 16.76 -8.06 16.92
C LEU A 29 16.55 -9.11 15.82
N ILE A 30 15.89 -8.76 14.71
CA ILE A 30 15.66 -9.67 13.57
C ILE A 30 16.95 -9.99 12.83
N GLU A 31 17.87 -9.03 12.71
CA GLU A 31 19.16 -9.24 12.06
C GLU A 31 20.21 -9.90 12.99
N GLU A 32 20.12 -9.67 14.31
CA GLU A 32 21.11 -10.15 15.28
C GLU A 32 20.78 -11.52 15.91
N THR A 33 19.58 -12.08 15.69
CA THR A 33 19.22 -13.39 16.26
C THR A 33 19.38 -14.55 15.27
N ASP A 34 19.82 -15.71 15.78
CA ASP A 34 19.89 -16.99 15.04
C ASP A 34 18.52 -17.46 14.50
N VAL A 35 17.43 -16.77 14.83
CA VAL A 35 16.06 -17.04 14.38
C VAL A 35 15.93 -16.85 12.86
N TRP A 36 16.51 -15.80 12.29
CA TRP A 36 16.45 -15.58 10.84
C TRP A 36 17.23 -16.66 10.08
N LYS A 37 18.43 -17.01 10.54
CA LYS A 37 19.22 -18.11 9.99
C LYS A 37 18.48 -19.45 10.12
N TYR A 38 17.86 -19.71 11.27
CA TYR A 38 17.11 -20.92 11.54
C TYR A 38 15.89 -21.06 10.60
N LEU A 39 15.07 -20.01 10.45
CA LEU A 39 13.87 -20.04 9.62
C LEU A 39 14.19 -20.00 8.12
N SER A 40 15.25 -19.29 7.72
CA SER A 40 15.75 -19.31 6.34
C SER A 40 16.30 -20.68 5.94
N CYS A 41 16.99 -21.39 6.84
CA CYS A 41 17.45 -22.77 6.61
C CYS A 41 16.29 -23.77 6.44
N MET A 42 15.08 -23.40 6.89
CA MET A 42 13.86 -24.22 6.73
C MET A 42 13.09 -23.90 5.45
N GLY A 43 13.59 -23.00 4.59
CA GLY A 43 12.95 -22.62 3.33
C GLY A 43 11.67 -21.80 3.51
N VAL A 44 11.48 -21.18 4.67
CA VAL A 44 10.32 -20.33 4.95
C VAL A 44 10.52 -18.97 4.28
N ASP A 45 9.57 -18.55 3.46
CA ASP A 45 9.61 -17.22 2.81
C ASP A 45 9.60 -16.11 3.88
N ARG A 46 10.38 -15.06 3.62
CA ARG A 46 10.51 -13.84 4.43
C ARG A 46 9.15 -13.24 4.81
N HIS A 47 8.17 -13.29 3.90
CA HIS A 47 6.82 -12.79 4.16
C HIS A 47 6.07 -13.62 5.22
N MET A 48 6.22 -14.94 5.19
CA MET A 48 5.60 -15.85 6.15
C MET A 48 6.23 -15.72 7.54
N ILE A 49 7.55 -15.49 7.59
CA ILE A 49 8.29 -15.18 8.83
C ILE A 49 7.74 -13.90 9.47
N HIS A 50 7.48 -12.86 8.68
CA HIS A 50 6.90 -11.61 9.18
C HIS A 50 5.51 -11.82 9.78
N SER A 51 4.60 -12.52 9.10
CA SER A 51 3.26 -12.79 9.63
C SER A 51 3.28 -13.61 10.93
N LEU A 52 4.19 -14.59 11.01
CA LEU A 52 4.34 -15.43 12.20
C LEU A 52 4.93 -14.67 13.40
N LEU A 53 5.90 -13.78 13.15
CA LEU A 53 6.46 -12.91 14.18
C LEU A 53 5.41 -11.92 14.69
N ILE A 54 4.60 -11.34 13.81
CA ILE A 54 3.50 -10.44 14.17
C ILE A 54 2.50 -11.15 15.08
N ASN A 55 2.05 -12.37 14.76
CA ASN A 55 1.12 -13.12 15.59
C ASN A 55 1.68 -13.47 16.98
N CYS A 56 2.99 -13.71 17.10
CA CYS A 56 3.62 -14.01 18.38
C CYS A 56 3.90 -12.76 19.24
N MET A 57 3.90 -11.57 18.65
CA MET A 57 4.03 -10.29 19.37
C MET A 57 2.77 -9.90 20.15
N TYR A 58 1.62 -10.52 19.87
CA TYR A 58 0.33 -10.25 20.52
C TYR A 58 0.01 -11.19 21.70
N THR A 59 0.97 -12.00 22.16
CA THR A 59 0.80 -12.86 23.34
C THR A 59 1.64 -12.37 24.52
N ASP A 60 1.04 -12.25 25.71
CA ASP A 60 1.69 -11.71 26.92
C ASP A 60 2.82 -12.58 27.50
N ASP A 61 3.10 -13.76 26.92
CA ASP A 61 4.08 -14.74 27.39
C ASP A 61 5.12 -15.02 26.30
N TRP A 62 6.12 -14.14 26.21
CA TRP A 62 7.17 -14.19 25.19
C TRP A 62 8.40 -14.96 25.68
N SER A 63 8.65 -16.14 25.09
CA SER A 63 9.92 -16.85 25.19
C SER A 63 10.30 -17.45 23.83
N LEU A 64 11.61 -17.55 23.56
CA LEU A 64 12.14 -18.10 22.31
C LEU A 64 11.64 -19.53 22.04
N ASP A 65 11.47 -20.33 23.09
CA ASP A 65 10.98 -21.71 22.97
C ASP A 65 9.50 -21.77 22.58
N LYS A 66 8.70 -20.80 23.06
CA LYS A 66 7.28 -20.69 22.72
C LYS A 66 7.06 -20.10 21.33
N LEU A 67 7.90 -19.14 20.91
CA LEU A 67 7.95 -18.64 19.53
C LEU A 67 8.27 -19.78 18.56
N LYS A 68 9.31 -20.57 18.86
CA LYS A 68 9.63 -21.77 18.09
C LYS A 68 8.41 -22.70 18.03
N GLN A 69 7.79 -23.00 19.16
CA GLN A 69 6.63 -23.90 19.21
C GLN A 69 5.43 -23.41 18.38
N ASN A 70 5.09 -22.12 18.43
CA ASN A 70 3.96 -21.54 17.68
C ASN A 70 4.23 -21.48 16.18
N VAL A 71 5.43 -21.03 15.79
CA VAL A 71 5.89 -21.04 14.39
C VAL A 71 5.85 -22.44 13.80
N TRP A 72 6.28 -23.43 14.59
CA TRP A 72 6.24 -24.83 14.21
C TRP A 72 4.81 -25.39 14.07
N GLN A 73 3.89 -25.03 14.96
CA GLN A 73 2.49 -25.48 14.88
C GLN A 73 1.78 -24.96 13.64
N GLU A 74 1.96 -23.68 13.31
CA GLU A 74 1.47 -23.04 12.08
C GLU A 74 2.12 -23.67 10.83
N TYR A 75 3.44 -23.84 10.81
CA TYR A 75 4.16 -24.43 9.69
C TYR A 75 3.71 -25.88 9.41
N LEU A 76 3.55 -26.69 10.47
CA LEU A 76 3.10 -28.07 10.36
C LEU A 76 1.64 -28.15 9.89
N PHE A 77 0.80 -27.21 10.33
CA PHE A 77 -0.60 -27.08 9.91
C PHE A 77 -0.70 -26.83 8.40
N TRP A 78 -0.02 -25.78 7.92
CA TRP A 78 -0.06 -25.40 6.51
C TRP A 78 0.52 -26.49 5.61
N HIS A 79 1.63 -27.13 5.99
CA HIS A 79 2.17 -28.24 5.21
C HIS A 79 1.31 -29.50 5.24
N CYS A 80 0.60 -29.79 6.33
CA CYS A 80 -0.36 -30.90 6.34
C CYS A 80 -1.57 -30.63 5.46
N VAL A 81 -2.04 -29.37 5.41
CA VAL A 81 -3.13 -28.95 4.52
C VAL A 81 -2.69 -29.01 3.06
N ILE A 82 -1.51 -28.46 2.74
CA ILE A 82 -0.97 -28.43 1.37
C ILE A 82 -0.66 -29.86 0.88
N ALA A 83 -0.04 -30.73 1.70
CA ALA A 83 0.27 -32.11 1.32
C ALA A 83 -0.97 -33.04 1.17
N VAL A 84 -2.14 -32.56 1.59
CA VAL A 84 -3.44 -33.22 1.37
C VAL A 84 -4.12 -32.70 0.10
N VAL A 85 -3.86 -31.45 -0.29
CA VAL A 85 -4.42 -30.81 -1.49
C VAL A 85 -3.59 -31.09 -2.73
N GLU A 86 -2.26 -31.19 -2.60
CA GLU A 86 -1.35 -31.38 -3.73
C GLU A 86 -0.50 -32.66 -3.55
N ASP A 87 -0.62 -33.60 -4.50
CA ASP A 87 0.14 -34.86 -4.49
C ASP A 87 1.66 -34.66 -4.80
N SER A 88 2.12 -33.42 -5.01
CA SER A 88 3.48 -33.07 -5.50
C SER A 88 4.54 -32.75 -4.42
N VAL A 89 4.17 -32.64 -3.14
CA VAL A 89 5.07 -32.18 -2.05
C VAL A 89 6.02 -33.28 -1.50
N GLU A 90 6.04 -34.47 -2.12
CA GLU A 90 6.70 -35.67 -1.55
C GLU A 90 8.23 -35.54 -1.42
N LEU A 91 8.90 -34.78 -2.28
CA LEU A 91 10.37 -34.66 -2.33
C LEU A 91 10.93 -33.78 -1.21
N SER A 92 10.40 -32.57 -1.04
CA SER A 92 10.83 -31.64 0.01
C SER A 92 10.60 -32.19 1.43
N PHE A 93 9.54 -32.98 1.61
CA PHE A 93 9.17 -33.55 2.92
C PHE A 93 10.07 -34.72 3.34
N LYS A 94 10.59 -35.51 2.39
CA LYS A 94 11.52 -36.63 2.67
C LYS A 94 12.93 -36.15 2.98
N GLU A 95 13.38 -35.09 2.31
CA GLU A 95 14.75 -34.57 2.43
C GLU A 95 14.97 -33.79 3.73
N ASN A 96 13.98 -33.03 4.19
CA ASN A 96 14.14 -32.18 5.37
C ASN A 96 13.78 -32.86 6.70
N MET A 97 13.00 -33.95 6.68
CA MET A 97 12.51 -34.62 7.90
C MET A 97 13.59 -35.17 8.85
N PRO A 98 14.67 -35.81 8.38
CA PRO A 98 15.71 -36.36 9.26
C PRO A 98 16.43 -35.27 10.07
N ILE A 99 16.74 -34.13 9.43
CA ILE A 99 17.39 -32.95 10.05
C ILE A 99 16.48 -32.33 11.12
N ILE A 100 15.17 -32.40 10.91
CA ILE A 100 14.16 -31.84 11.81
C ILE A 100 13.95 -32.71 13.06
N LEU A 101 14.00 -34.04 12.92
CA LEU A 101 13.76 -34.97 14.02
C LEU A 101 14.94 -35.06 14.99
N GLU A 102 16.16 -34.85 14.50
CA GLU A 102 17.38 -34.78 15.31
C GLU A 102 17.37 -33.57 16.26
N ASN A 103 16.78 -32.44 15.83
CA ASN A 103 16.73 -31.20 16.60
C ASN A 103 15.61 -31.13 17.66
N LEU A 104 14.61 -32.01 17.58
CA LEU A 104 13.44 -32.02 18.48
C LEU A 104 13.50 -33.12 19.56
N ASN A 105 14.54 -33.95 19.58
CA ASN A 105 14.70 -35.07 20.52
C ASN A 105 13.50 -36.06 20.53
N TYR A 106 12.71 -36.09 19.46
CA TYR A 106 11.62 -37.04 19.26
C TYR A 106 12.15 -38.23 18.45
N SER A 107 11.80 -39.46 18.84
CA SER A 107 12.15 -40.63 18.03
C SER A 107 11.46 -40.54 16.66
N SER A 108 12.27 -40.54 15.60
CA SER A 108 11.86 -40.39 14.18
C SER A 108 10.75 -41.35 13.73
N VAL A 109 10.62 -42.47 14.45
CA VAL A 109 9.66 -43.54 14.21
C VAL A 109 8.23 -43.15 14.60
N ASN A 110 8.01 -42.34 15.65
CA ASN A 110 6.65 -42.03 16.13
C ASN A 110 5.96 -40.95 15.31
N VAL A 111 6.68 -39.91 14.88
CA VAL A 111 6.12 -38.78 14.12
C VAL A 111 5.70 -39.20 12.71
N SER A 112 6.53 -40.00 12.03
CA SER A 112 6.21 -40.51 10.69
C SER A 112 4.99 -41.44 10.67
N VAL A 113 4.83 -42.26 11.71
CA VAL A 113 3.66 -43.12 11.91
C VAL A 113 2.40 -42.29 12.22
N PHE A 114 2.53 -41.25 13.05
CA PHE A 114 1.43 -40.34 13.39
C PHE A 114 0.93 -39.56 12.16
N LEU A 115 1.83 -38.93 11.41
CA LEU A 115 1.48 -38.19 10.19
C LEU A 115 0.87 -39.12 9.13
N ARG A 116 1.36 -40.36 9.01
CA ARG A 116 0.75 -41.37 8.13
C ARG A 116 -0.67 -41.74 8.57
N LYS A 117 -0.95 -41.84 9.88
CA LYS A 117 -2.31 -42.08 10.40
C LYS A 117 -3.25 -40.91 10.09
N ILE A 118 -2.81 -39.66 10.32
CA ILE A 118 -3.59 -38.46 9.99
C ILE A 118 -3.89 -38.41 8.49
N ARG A 119 -2.86 -38.57 7.65
CA ARG A 119 -3.00 -38.56 6.18
C ARG A 119 -3.98 -39.62 5.69
N ASN A 120 -3.87 -40.86 6.17
CA ASN A 120 -4.75 -41.94 5.76
C ASN A 120 -6.20 -41.71 6.24
N LYS A 121 -6.37 -41.12 7.43
CA LYS A 121 -7.69 -40.76 7.95
C LYS A 121 -8.33 -39.65 7.11
N MET A 122 -7.60 -38.57 6.82
CA MET A 122 -8.05 -37.48 5.96
C MET A 122 -8.37 -37.97 4.55
N LYS A 123 -7.48 -38.75 3.90
CA LYS A 123 -7.76 -39.37 2.60
C LYS A 123 -9.03 -40.23 2.63
N SER A 124 -9.31 -40.94 3.73
CA SER A 124 -10.55 -41.72 3.87
C SER A 124 -11.82 -40.87 4.04
N VAL A 125 -11.70 -39.70 4.68
CA VAL A 125 -12.82 -38.75 4.88
C VAL A 125 -13.16 -38.07 3.56
N PHE A 126 -12.16 -37.61 2.81
CA PHE A 126 -12.34 -36.97 1.51
C PHE A 126 -12.76 -37.94 0.41
N LYS A 127 -12.32 -39.21 0.44
CA LYS A 127 -12.74 -40.24 -0.54
C LYS A 127 -14.17 -40.74 -0.34
N LYS A 128 -14.75 -40.58 0.86
CA LYS A 128 -16.10 -41.06 1.20
C LYS A 128 -17.21 -40.03 1.02
N LYS A 129 -16.88 -38.76 0.78
CA LYS A 129 -17.89 -37.71 0.66
C LYS A 129 -17.81 -37.05 -0.71
N ASP A 130 -19.00 -36.82 -1.27
CA ASP A 130 -19.17 -36.07 -2.50
C ASP A 130 -18.55 -34.67 -2.33
N LEU A 131 -17.75 -34.24 -3.31
CA LEU A 131 -16.96 -32.99 -3.27
C LEU A 131 -17.84 -31.72 -3.35
N SER A 132 -19.16 -31.85 -3.18
CA SER A 132 -20.15 -30.77 -3.26
C SER A 132 -20.33 -30.01 -1.95
N ILE A 133 -19.71 -30.44 -0.85
CA ILE A 133 -19.73 -29.69 0.42
C ILE A 133 -18.64 -28.63 0.41
N GLY A 134 -19.02 -27.38 0.71
CA GLY A 134 -18.12 -26.23 0.76
C GLY A 134 -16.91 -26.47 1.66
N LYS A 135 -15.77 -25.87 1.28
CA LYS A 135 -14.45 -26.06 1.90
C LYS A 135 -14.46 -25.95 3.42
N GLU A 136 -15.22 -25.01 3.98
CA GLU A 136 -15.37 -24.78 5.42
C GLU A 136 -16.04 -25.95 6.15
N GLN A 137 -17.07 -26.57 5.55
CA GLN A 137 -17.71 -27.76 6.12
C GLN A 137 -16.80 -28.98 6.03
N ALA A 138 -16.04 -29.12 4.93
CA ALA A 138 -15.07 -30.20 4.79
C ALA A 138 -13.93 -30.09 5.81
N ILE A 139 -13.46 -28.88 6.08
CA ILE A 139 -12.46 -28.56 7.11
C ILE A 139 -13.03 -28.88 8.51
N GLY A 140 -14.24 -28.41 8.84
CA GLY A 140 -14.88 -28.71 10.14
C GLY A 140 -15.10 -30.21 10.38
N ILE A 141 -15.44 -30.98 9.33
CA ILE A 141 -15.61 -32.44 9.40
C ILE A 141 -14.25 -33.13 9.60
N ALA A 142 -13.22 -32.72 8.87
CA ALA A 142 -11.87 -33.26 9.03
C ALA A 142 -11.36 -33.06 10.47
N PHE A 143 -11.63 -31.89 11.08
CA PHE A 143 -11.25 -31.63 12.46
C PHE A 143 -12.03 -32.43 13.49
N LYS A 144 -13.33 -32.66 13.28
CA LYS A 144 -14.13 -33.51 14.18
C LYS A 144 -13.57 -34.94 14.26
N ASP A 145 -13.01 -35.44 13.16
CA ASP A 145 -12.48 -36.81 13.07
C ASP A 145 -10.99 -36.92 13.45
N VAL A 146 -10.23 -35.82 13.34
CA VAL A 146 -8.78 -35.77 13.63
C VAL A 146 -8.49 -35.28 15.05
N GLY A 147 -9.35 -34.44 15.63
CA GLY A 147 -9.21 -33.91 16.99
C GLY A 147 -8.94 -34.98 18.06
N PRO A 148 -9.74 -36.06 18.14
CA PRO A 148 -9.52 -37.14 19.10
C PRO A 148 -8.20 -37.91 18.89
N LEU A 149 -7.64 -37.91 17.68
CA LEU A 149 -6.33 -38.52 17.39
C LEU A 149 -5.18 -37.65 17.91
N CYS A 150 -5.31 -36.32 17.79
CA CYS A 150 -4.33 -35.37 18.34
C CYS A 150 -4.34 -35.39 19.87
N GLU A 151 -5.52 -35.39 20.49
CA GLU A 151 -5.65 -35.44 21.96
C GLU A 151 -5.09 -36.74 22.55
N LYS A 152 -5.30 -37.88 21.87
CA LYS A 152 -4.78 -39.19 22.30
C LYS A 152 -3.24 -39.27 22.28
N GLU A 153 -2.60 -38.46 21.46
CA GLU A 153 -1.14 -38.37 21.33
C GLU A 153 -0.57 -37.18 22.11
N GLY A 154 -1.38 -36.55 22.98
CA GLY A 154 -0.96 -35.48 23.88
C GLY A 154 -0.84 -34.09 23.23
N ILE A 155 -1.41 -33.89 22.04
CA ILE A 155 -1.38 -32.60 21.34
C ILE A 155 -2.64 -31.81 21.70
N SER A 156 -2.47 -30.73 22.48
CA SER A 156 -3.58 -29.83 22.83
C SER A 156 -4.04 -29.02 21.62
N LEU A 157 -5.37 -28.92 21.44
CA LEU A 157 -6.05 -28.12 20.43
C LEU A 157 -6.77 -26.91 21.06
N ASP A 158 -6.41 -26.51 22.28
CA ASP A 158 -7.18 -25.51 23.03
C ASP A 158 -7.15 -24.10 22.41
N TRP A 159 -6.13 -23.77 21.62
CA TRP A 159 -6.03 -22.54 20.84
C TRP A 159 -7.09 -22.42 19.72
N LEU A 160 -7.74 -23.54 19.34
CA LEU A 160 -8.85 -23.55 18.37
C LEU A 160 -10.23 -23.38 19.01
N LYS A 161 -10.37 -23.65 20.32
CA LYS A 161 -11.66 -23.53 21.03
C LYS A 161 -11.99 -22.09 21.38
N ASN A 162 -10.98 -21.23 21.43
CA ASN A 162 -11.09 -19.79 21.62
C ASN A 162 -10.22 -19.12 20.54
N PRO A 163 -10.68 -19.02 19.28
CA PRO A 163 -9.99 -18.18 18.32
C PRO A 163 -9.97 -16.77 18.91
N SER A 164 -8.79 -16.22 19.16
CA SER A 164 -8.65 -14.82 19.54
C SER A 164 -9.49 -13.98 18.57
N PRO A 165 -10.27 -12.99 19.05
CA PRO A 165 -11.04 -12.15 18.16
C PRO A 165 -10.09 -11.60 17.11
N ILE A 166 -10.42 -11.85 15.83
CA ILE A 166 -9.75 -11.22 14.69
C ILE A 166 -9.71 -9.72 15.04
N PRO A 167 -8.53 -9.08 15.12
CA PRO A 167 -8.44 -7.68 15.45
C PRO A 167 -9.38 -6.90 14.53
N ASN A 168 -10.20 -6.00 15.08
CA ASN A 168 -11.10 -5.17 14.28
C ASN A 168 -10.34 -4.63 13.04
N LYS A 169 -10.91 -4.80 11.84
CA LYS A 169 -10.29 -4.41 10.54
C LYS A 169 -9.60 -3.04 10.61
N ILE A 170 -10.22 -2.08 11.31
CA ILE A 170 -9.75 -0.69 11.51
C ILE A 170 -8.39 -0.60 12.25
N ASN A 171 -8.10 -1.49 13.20
CA ASN A 171 -6.84 -1.46 13.95
C ASN A 171 -5.66 -2.03 13.17
N VAL A 172 -5.91 -2.92 12.20
CA VAL A 172 -4.87 -3.49 11.35
C VAL A 172 -4.38 -2.45 10.35
N THR A 173 -5.27 -1.64 9.77
CA THR A 173 -4.89 -0.58 8.82
C THR A 173 -4.12 0.55 9.46
N ASN A 174 -4.49 1.00 10.67
CA ASN A 174 -3.70 2.01 11.39
C ASN A 174 -2.27 1.54 11.70
N GLY A 175 -2.12 0.28 12.12
CA GLY A 175 -0.79 -0.32 12.32
C GLY A 175 0.02 -0.39 11.02
N LEU A 176 -0.62 -0.75 9.92
CA LEU A 176 0.03 -0.85 8.61
C LEU A 176 0.40 0.51 8.02
N ILE A 177 -0.44 1.54 8.19
CA ILE A 177 -0.11 2.93 7.83
C ILE A 177 1.10 3.41 8.64
N VAL A 178 1.17 3.09 9.94
CA VAL A 178 2.31 3.42 10.78
C VAL A 178 3.57 2.69 10.32
N GLU A 179 3.51 1.40 10.00
CA GLU A 179 4.67 0.64 9.51
C GLU A 179 5.09 1.06 8.09
N LEU A 180 4.14 1.35 7.19
CA LEU A 180 4.44 1.95 5.89
C LEU A 180 5.09 3.32 6.06
N ARG A 181 4.59 4.16 6.97
CA ARG A 181 5.20 5.44 7.30
C ARG A 181 6.64 5.25 7.80
N LYS A 182 6.86 4.37 8.78
CA LYS A 182 8.22 4.06 9.28
C LYS A 182 9.15 3.53 8.20
N ALA A 183 8.68 2.58 7.38
CA ALA A 183 9.45 2.01 6.29
C ALA A 183 9.83 3.10 5.28
N THR A 184 8.90 4.01 4.98
CA THR A 184 9.14 5.07 4.02
C THR A 184 10.02 6.18 4.57
N GLU A 185 9.86 6.54 5.85
CA GLU A 185 10.78 7.43 6.59
C GLU A 185 12.21 6.85 6.67
N ALA A 186 12.35 5.54 6.82
CA ALA A 186 13.65 4.86 6.78
C ALA A 186 14.28 4.88 5.37
N MET A 187 13.48 4.74 4.31
CA MET A 187 13.94 4.89 2.92
C MET A 187 14.37 6.33 2.60
N LEU A 188 13.71 7.33 3.19
CA LEU A 188 14.15 8.73 3.12
C LEU A 188 15.49 8.94 3.83
N SER A 189 15.61 8.44 5.06
CA SER A 189 16.79 8.62 5.91
C SER A 189 18.05 7.95 5.32
N SER A 190 17.88 6.81 4.64
CA SER A 190 19.00 6.07 4.02
C SER A 190 19.49 6.72 2.71
N ASN A 191 18.60 7.37 1.94
CA ASN A 191 18.96 8.01 0.67
C ASN A 191 19.59 9.41 0.82
N ASN A 192 19.30 10.13 1.92
CA ASN A 192 19.96 11.42 2.18
C ASN A 192 21.49 11.28 2.37
N ASN A 193 21.98 10.10 2.76
CA ASN A 193 23.41 9.85 2.90
C ASN A 193 24.14 9.53 1.59
N THR A 194 23.42 9.09 0.54
CA THR A 194 24.02 8.72 -0.75
C THR A 194 24.07 9.87 -1.75
N LEU A 195 23.18 10.86 -1.64
CA LEU A 195 23.15 12.00 -2.57
C LEU A 195 24.17 13.11 -2.24
N HIS A 196 24.62 13.23 -1.00
CA HIS A 196 25.69 14.18 -0.65
C HIS A 196 27.10 13.70 -1.00
N THR A 197 27.29 12.41 -1.33
CA THR A 197 28.63 11.83 -1.53
C THR A 197 29.01 11.63 -3.00
N ASP A 198 28.07 11.65 -3.95
CA ASP A 198 28.38 11.62 -5.38
C ASP A 198 28.59 13.03 -5.94
N GLY A 199 29.44 13.78 -5.25
CA GLY A 199 29.97 15.08 -5.66
C GLY A 199 30.97 14.92 -6.80
N THR A 200 30.50 14.46 -7.97
CA THR A 200 31.15 14.91 -9.20
C THR A 200 30.93 16.41 -9.29
N LYS A 201 32.01 17.17 -9.15
CA LYS A 201 32.05 18.63 -9.25
C LYS A 201 31.23 19.09 -10.45
N ARG A 202 29.98 19.51 -10.22
CA ARG A 202 29.29 20.45 -11.11
C ARG A 202 29.90 21.82 -10.84
N ASP A 203 31.12 22.01 -11.33
CA ASP A 203 31.67 23.34 -11.56
C ASP A 203 30.87 23.94 -12.72
N GLY A 204 29.74 24.55 -12.38
CA GLY A 204 28.85 25.16 -13.36
C GLY A 204 27.60 25.66 -12.67
N ARG A 205 27.43 26.98 -12.66
CA ARG A 205 26.17 27.69 -12.43
C ARG A 205 25.18 27.37 -13.55
N GLU A 206 24.97 26.10 -13.85
CA GLU A 206 23.98 25.67 -14.81
C GLU A 206 22.65 25.58 -14.06
N PHE A 207 21.81 26.57 -14.33
CA PHE A 207 20.42 26.74 -13.88
C PHE A 207 19.50 25.54 -14.15
N GLY A 208 20.02 24.41 -14.66
CA GLY A 208 19.28 23.15 -14.80
C GLY A 208 18.73 22.63 -13.45
N GLY A 209 19.32 23.04 -12.33
CA GLY A 209 18.79 22.77 -10.99
C GLY A 209 17.58 23.62 -10.58
N LEU A 210 17.25 24.72 -11.27
CA LEU A 210 16.05 25.54 -10.94
C LEU A 210 14.76 25.01 -11.59
N GLN A 211 14.85 23.99 -12.45
CA GLN A 211 13.73 23.47 -13.22
C GLN A 211 12.90 22.41 -12.46
N ILE A 212 12.80 22.58 -11.14
CA ILE A 212 12.22 21.59 -10.20
C ILE A 212 10.68 21.55 -10.30
N GLY A 213 10.05 22.56 -10.90
CA GLY A 213 8.61 22.58 -11.14
C GLY A 213 8.07 21.42 -12.00
N THR A 214 8.93 20.60 -12.61
CA THR A 214 8.53 19.59 -13.61
C THR A 214 8.91 18.15 -13.40
N ASP A 215 9.63 17.82 -12.33
CA ASP A 215 9.78 16.41 -11.95
C ASP A 215 8.54 15.87 -11.21
N SER A 216 7.45 16.63 -11.26
CA SER A 216 6.09 16.29 -10.82
C SER A 216 5.50 15.09 -11.59
N VAL A 217 6.15 14.61 -12.66
CA VAL A 217 5.94 13.26 -13.24
C VAL A 217 6.04 12.17 -12.17
N ASN A 218 6.84 12.41 -11.14
CA ASN A 218 7.01 11.46 -10.05
C ASN A 218 5.84 11.45 -9.07
N LEU A 219 5.01 12.49 -8.96
CA LEU A 219 3.87 12.48 -8.04
C LEU A 219 2.89 11.33 -8.38
N ALA A 220 2.48 11.22 -9.63
CA ALA A 220 1.60 10.15 -10.08
C ALA A 220 2.21 8.76 -9.85
N SER A 221 3.50 8.58 -10.16
CA SER A 221 4.20 7.30 -9.97
C SER A 221 4.34 6.92 -8.48
N GLN A 222 4.61 7.88 -7.61
CA GLN A 222 4.70 7.65 -6.17
C GLN A 222 3.32 7.37 -5.55
N ALA A 223 2.28 8.09 -5.98
CA ALA A 223 0.91 7.81 -5.58
C ALA A 223 0.46 6.42 -6.01
N GLU A 224 0.74 6.02 -7.25
CA GLU A 224 0.44 4.68 -7.79
C GLU A 224 1.16 3.58 -6.98
N SER A 225 2.44 3.79 -6.66
CA SER A 225 3.24 2.82 -5.89
C SER A 225 2.70 2.65 -4.46
N GLY A 226 2.42 3.77 -3.77
CA GLY A 226 1.86 3.75 -2.41
C GLY A 226 0.47 3.13 -2.38
N LEU A 227 -0.40 3.54 -3.31
CA LEU A 227 -1.77 3.04 -3.38
C LEU A 227 -1.79 1.53 -3.67
N LYS A 228 -0.93 1.05 -4.57
CA LYS A 228 -0.82 -0.39 -4.86
C LYS A 228 -0.46 -1.22 -3.62
N LEU A 229 0.46 -0.73 -2.77
CA LEU A 229 0.81 -1.42 -1.52
C LEU A 229 -0.36 -1.45 -0.55
N TRP A 230 -1.11 -0.34 -0.45
CA TRP A 230 -2.33 -0.28 0.36
C TRP A 230 -3.39 -1.26 -0.16
N GLU A 231 -3.66 -1.28 -1.46
CA GLU A 231 -4.64 -2.20 -2.08
C GLU A 231 -4.29 -3.66 -1.81
N GLN A 232 -3.02 -4.03 -1.96
CA GLN A 232 -2.54 -5.38 -1.64
C GLN A 232 -2.82 -5.72 -0.17
N SER A 233 -2.51 -4.80 0.76
CA SER A 233 -2.74 -5.02 2.18
C SER A 233 -4.23 -5.18 2.55
N VAL A 234 -5.11 -4.44 1.89
CA VAL A 234 -6.56 -4.48 2.14
C VAL A 234 -7.15 -5.77 1.54
N LEU A 235 -6.77 -6.11 0.30
CA LEU A 235 -7.34 -7.25 -0.43
C LEU A 235 -6.80 -8.62 0.04
N GLU A 236 -5.53 -8.70 0.47
CA GLU A 236 -4.96 -9.94 1.02
C GLU A 236 -5.68 -10.42 2.28
N SER A 237 -6.35 -9.52 3.00
CA SER A 237 -7.17 -9.86 4.16
C SER A 237 -8.44 -10.65 3.82
N GLU A 238 -8.88 -10.66 2.55
CA GLU A 238 -10.21 -11.18 2.18
C GLU A 238 -10.20 -12.56 1.52
N SER A 239 -9.12 -12.99 0.88
CA SER A 239 -8.86 -14.41 0.56
C SER A 239 -7.59 -14.57 -0.29
N PHE A 240 -6.62 -15.30 0.25
CA PHE A 240 -5.26 -15.48 -0.29
C PHE A 240 -5.15 -16.11 -1.69
N HIS A 241 -6.24 -16.44 -2.40
CA HIS A 241 -6.21 -17.46 -3.47
C HIS A 241 -6.94 -17.14 -4.79
N GLN A 242 -7.44 -15.94 -5.04
CA GLN A 242 -8.05 -15.66 -6.35
C GLN A 242 -7.57 -14.34 -6.95
N PHE A 243 -6.62 -14.50 -7.88
CA PHE A 243 -6.22 -13.65 -9.02
C PHE A 243 -4.73 -13.30 -9.04
N THR A 244 -4.00 -14.08 -9.83
CA THR A 244 -2.57 -13.99 -10.17
C THR A 244 -2.21 -12.82 -11.10
N TYR A 245 -2.88 -11.67 -10.98
CA TYR A 245 -2.52 -10.47 -11.75
C TYR A 245 -2.42 -9.27 -10.81
N ASN A 246 -1.40 -8.45 -11.06
CA ASN A 246 -1.05 -7.19 -10.38
C ASN A 246 -2.15 -6.11 -10.49
N GLN A 247 -3.42 -6.45 -10.32
CA GLN A 247 -4.54 -5.54 -10.43
C GLN A 247 -4.45 -4.44 -9.38
N ASN A 248 -4.67 -3.19 -9.82
CA ASN A 248 -4.60 -2.01 -8.97
C ASN A 248 -5.52 -0.90 -9.55
N THR A 249 -5.74 0.18 -8.81
CA THR A 249 -6.56 1.31 -9.26
C THR A 249 -6.06 1.93 -10.57
N SER A 250 -4.74 2.03 -10.79
CA SER A 250 -4.18 2.57 -12.03
C SER A 250 -4.56 1.69 -13.23
N ASP A 251 -4.52 0.36 -13.07
CA ASP A 251 -4.99 -0.59 -14.09
C ASP A 251 -6.48 -0.45 -14.35
N PHE A 252 -7.30 -0.24 -13.30
CA PHE A 252 -8.72 0.04 -13.47
C PHE A 252 -8.96 1.31 -14.29
N ILE A 253 -8.25 2.40 -13.97
CA ILE A 253 -8.37 3.67 -14.70
C ILE A 253 -7.94 3.48 -16.16
N ARG A 254 -6.84 2.76 -16.39
CA ARG A 254 -6.32 2.44 -17.73
C ARG A 254 -7.29 1.59 -18.54
N ALA A 255 -7.82 0.54 -17.95
CA ALA A 255 -8.78 -0.36 -18.59
C ALA A 255 -10.08 0.37 -18.93
N SER A 256 -10.61 1.17 -17.99
CA SER A 256 -11.82 1.97 -18.21
C SER A 256 -11.66 2.95 -19.36
N THR A 257 -10.48 3.58 -19.44
CA THR A 257 -10.16 4.51 -20.54
C THR A 257 -10.08 3.79 -21.88
N LYS A 258 -9.37 2.67 -21.95
CA LYS A 258 -9.30 1.85 -23.19
C LYS A 258 -10.70 1.43 -23.65
N LEU A 259 -11.57 1.07 -22.70
CA LEU A 259 -12.94 0.67 -22.99
C LEU A 259 -13.79 1.86 -23.49
N CYS A 260 -13.71 3.00 -22.81
CA CYS A 260 -14.72 4.05 -22.90
C CYS A 260 -14.31 5.28 -23.72
N VAL A 261 -13.03 5.44 -24.08
CA VAL A 261 -12.53 6.61 -24.81
C VAL A 261 -12.31 6.28 -26.29
N PRO A 262 -12.91 7.05 -27.23
CA PRO A 262 -12.70 6.80 -28.65
C PRO A 262 -11.22 6.88 -29.04
N GLY A 263 -10.75 5.87 -29.78
CA GLY A 263 -9.35 5.79 -30.24
C GLY A 263 -8.33 5.39 -29.17
N ALA A 264 -8.76 5.06 -27.93
CA ALA A 264 -7.83 4.57 -26.90
C ALA A 264 -7.43 3.09 -27.12
N ASP A 265 -8.35 2.26 -27.60
CA ASP A 265 -8.08 0.88 -28.03
C ASP A 265 -8.99 0.54 -29.23
N GLU A 266 -8.40 0.41 -30.41
CA GLU A 266 -9.14 0.12 -31.66
C GLU A 266 -9.60 -1.35 -31.75
N LYS A 267 -8.99 -2.26 -30.98
CA LYS A 267 -9.28 -3.70 -31.06
C LYS A 267 -10.33 -4.12 -30.06
N SER A 268 -10.24 -3.61 -28.84
CA SER A 268 -11.05 -4.08 -27.70
C SER A 268 -11.93 -2.99 -27.09
N GLY A 269 -11.73 -1.72 -27.47
CA GLY A 269 -12.43 -0.57 -26.94
C GLY A 269 -13.77 -0.28 -27.63
N TYR A 270 -14.67 0.36 -26.90
CA TYR A 270 -16.03 0.70 -27.33
C TYR A 270 -16.37 2.18 -27.13
N GLY A 271 -15.35 3.05 -27.15
CA GLY A 271 -15.52 4.45 -26.75
C GLY A 271 -16.54 5.25 -27.57
N GLN A 272 -16.68 4.98 -28.87
CA GLN A 272 -17.70 5.65 -29.68
C GLN A 272 -19.13 5.23 -29.30
N LEU A 273 -19.31 3.96 -28.91
CA LEU A 273 -20.60 3.44 -28.46
C LEU A 273 -20.92 3.98 -27.06
N PHE A 274 -19.94 4.00 -26.15
CA PHE A 274 -20.08 4.59 -24.82
C PHE A 274 -20.44 6.08 -24.89
N LEU A 275 -19.80 6.87 -25.76
CA LEU A 275 -20.18 8.27 -25.98
C LEU A 275 -21.61 8.43 -26.49
N THR A 276 -22.08 7.50 -27.32
CA THR A 276 -23.46 7.53 -27.82
C THR A 276 -24.43 7.20 -26.68
N PHE A 277 -24.08 6.24 -25.83
CA PHE A 277 -24.83 5.91 -24.61
C PHE A 277 -24.91 7.09 -23.64
N LEU A 278 -23.80 7.78 -23.34
CA LEU A 278 -23.80 8.97 -22.47
C LEU A 278 -24.70 10.09 -23.01
N LYS A 279 -24.71 10.29 -24.34
CA LYS A 279 -25.60 11.27 -24.98
C LYS A 279 -27.09 10.90 -24.83
N GLN A 280 -27.42 9.60 -24.82
CA GLN A 280 -28.79 9.15 -24.60
C GLN A 280 -29.26 9.39 -23.16
N LEU A 281 -28.33 9.44 -22.21
CA LEU A 281 -28.56 9.75 -20.80
C LEU A 281 -28.47 11.27 -20.48
N ASP A 282 -28.37 12.13 -21.49
CA ASP A 282 -28.15 13.57 -21.34
C ASP A 282 -26.93 13.94 -20.46
N ILE A 283 -25.92 13.06 -20.44
CA ILE A 283 -24.65 13.32 -19.74
C ILE A 283 -23.74 14.19 -20.62
N PRO A 284 -23.26 15.34 -20.12
CA PRO A 284 -22.41 16.24 -20.90
C PRO A 284 -21.13 15.56 -21.40
N VAL A 285 -20.83 15.75 -22.69
CA VAL A 285 -19.69 15.08 -23.38
C VAL A 285 -18.33 15.67 -22.99
N ASP A 286 -18.31 16.88 -22.43
CA ASP A 286 -17.13 17.54 -21.88
C ASP A 286 -16.64 16.92 -20.57
N LEU A 287 -17.49 16.14 -19.88
CA LEU A 287 -17.13 15.37 -18.69
C LEU A 287 -16.51 14.00 -19.01
N LYS A 288 -16.27 13.71 -20.30
CA LYS A 288 -15.72 12.43 -20.75
C LYS A 288 -14.33 12.17 -20.18
N MET A 289 -14.03 10.90 -19.98
CA MET A 289 -12.66 10.42 -19.82
C MET A 289 -11.78 10.90 -21.00
N SER A 290 -10.58 11.37 -20.69
CA SER A 290 -9.57 11.73 -21.66
C SER A 290 -8.73 10.50 -22.02
N THR A 291 -8.04 10.54 -23.16
CA THR A 291 -6.99 9.56 -23.43
C THR A 291 -5.78 9.81 -22.51
N PHE A 292 -4.92 8.81 -22.29
CA PHE A 292 -3.62 8.96 -21.60
C PHE A 292 -2.58 9.84 -22.37
N HIS A 293 -3.05 10.88 -23.06
CA HIS A 293 -2.24 11.86 -23.78
C HIS A 293 -2.43 13.23 -23.11
N GLY A 294 -1.35 13.82 -22.61
CA GLY A 294 -1.39 15.14 -21.97
C GLY A 294 -0.31 15.34 -20.92
N HIS A 295 -0.47 16.37 -20.08
CA HIS A 295 0.41 16.65 -18.94
C HIS A 295 0.39 15.48 -17.95
N ARG A 296 1.48 14.71 -17.89
CA ARG A 296 1.52 13.42 -17.18
C ARG A 296 1.30 13.55 -15.67
N ILE A 297 1.66 14.70 -15.12
CA ILE A 297 1.55 15.05 -13.71
C ILE A 297 0.13 14.85 -13.18
N ASN A 298 -0.87 15.35 -13.91
CA ASN A 298 -2.24 15.42 -13.42
C ASN A 298 -3.20 14.44 -14.13
N LEU A 299 -2.70 13.75 -15.14
CA LEU A 299 -3.54 12.91 -16.00
C LEU A 299 -4.12 11.72 -15.22
N LEU A 300 -3.30 11.03 -14.42
CA LEU A 300 -3.78 9.92 -13.59
C LEU A 300 -4.87 10.35 -12.61
N PHE A 301 -4.70 11.51 -11.96
CA PHE A 301 -5.65 12.04 -10.97
C PHE A 301 -6.97 12.46 -11.62
N SER A 302 -6.91 13.26 -12.68
CA SER A 302 -8.10 13.69 -13.44
C SER A 302 -8.87 12.51 -14.04
N MET A 303 -8.16 11.47 -14.51
CA MET A 303 -8.79 10.26 -15.03
C MET A 303 -9.38 9.40 -13.92
N GLY A 304 -8.75 9.34 -12.74
CA GLY A 304 -9.34 8.74 -11.54
C GLY A 304 -10.67 9.40 -11.17
N ALA A 305 -10.73 10.74 -11.19
CA ALA A 305 -11.95 11.50 -11.00
C ALA A 305 -13.04 11.16 -12.03
N ALA A 306 -12.68 11.12 -13.32
CA ALA A 306 -13.62 10.82 -14.40
C ALA A 306 -14.14 9.37 -14.35
N VAL A 307 -13.27 8.40 -14.06
CA VAL A 307 -13.67 6.99 -13.90
C VAL A 307 -14.60 6.84 -12.71
N PHE A 308 -14.30 7.50 -11.59
CA PHE A 308 -15.17 7.48 -10.42
C PHE A 308 -16.54 8.09 -10.72
N PHE A 309 -16.60 9.25 -11.39
CA PHE A 309 -17.85 9.89 -11.83
C PHE A 309 -18.66 8.98 -12.75
N HIS A 310 -17.99 8.28 -13.67
CA HIS A 310 -18.64 7.43 -14.66
C HIS A 310 -18.90 5.98 -14.21
N ARG A 311 -18.53 5.56 -12.99
CA ARG A 311 -18.62 4.16 -12.55
C ARG A 311 -19.98 3.52 -12.81
N GLU A 312 -21.08 4.19 -12.42
CA GLU A 312 -22.44 3.67 -12.63
C GLU A 312 -22.80 3.62 -14.12
N HIS A 313 -22.43 4.66 -14.87
CA HIS A 313 -22.63 4.72 -16.31
C HIS A 313 -21.85 3.61 -17.05
N ILE A 314 -20.62 3.31 -16.63
CA ILE A 314 -19.78 2.24 -17.20
C ILE A 314 -20.44 0.89 -16.91
N LYS A 315 -20.91 0.68 -15.68
CA LYS A 315 -21.61 -0.55 -15.30
C LYS A 315 -22.89 -0.76 -16.12
N GLU A 316 -23.76 0.25 -16.14
CA GLU A 316 -25.02 0.22 -16.90
C GLU A 316 -24.77 0.01 -18.41
N PHE A 317 -23.74 0.65 -18.96
CA PHE A 317 -23.32 0.43 -20.34
C PHE A 317 -22.91 -1.03 -20.58
N ILE A 318 -22.08 -1.60 -19.71
CA ILE A 318 -21.63 -2.99 -19.88
C ILE A 318 -22.81 -3.97 -19.79
N ASP A 319 -23.73 -3.74 -18.85
CA ASP A 319 -24.90 -4.61 -18.66
C ASP A 319 -25.93 -4.47 -19.77
N SER A 320 -26.06 -3.29 -20.37
CA SER A 320 -27.04 -3.03 -21.44
C SER A 320 -26.59 -3.55 -22.80
N PHE A 321 -25.27 -3.54 -23.08
CA PHE A 321 -24.74 -3.83 -24.41
C PHE A 321 -24.05 -5.18 -24.54
N PHE A 322 -23.65 -5.85 -23.45
CA PHE A 322 -22.87 -7.08 -23.52
C PHE A 322 -23.42 -8.17 -22.60
N SER A 323 -23.86 -9.28 -23.19
CA SER A 323 -24.10 -10.50 -22.42
C SER A 323 -22.79 -11.05 -21.86
N ILE A 324 -22.86 -11.87 -20.79
CA ILE A 324 -21.68 -12.46 -20.14
C ILE A 324 -20.77 -13.19 -21.15
N THR A 325 -21.36 -13.88 -22.13
CA THR A 325 -20.62 -14.63 -23.17
C THR A 325 -19.97 -13.75 -24.23
N GLU A 326 -20.38 -12.48 -24.35
CA GLU A 326 -19.85 -11.54 -25.35
C GLU A 326 -18.76 -10.62 -24.77
N ARG A 327 -18.53 -10.65 -23.45
CA ARG A 327 -17.53 -9.82 -22.79
C ARG A 327 -16.13 -10.30 -23.14
N ASN A 328 -15.34 -9.45 -23.80
CA ASN A 328 -13.91 -9.68 -23.97
C ASN A 328 -13.17 -9.49 -22.62
N SER A 329 -11.88 -9.82 -22.57
CA SER A 329 -11.09 -9.71 -21.33
C SER A 329 -11.07 -8.29 -20.77
N LEU A 330 -11.05 -7.26 -21.62
CA LEU A 330 -11.06 -5.86 -21.19
C LEU A 330 -12.38 -5.50 -20.49
N ILE A 331 -13.53 -5.83 -21.10
CA ILE A 331 -14.85 -5.58 -20.52
C ILE A 331 -14.98 -6.34 -19.20
N THR A 332 -14.59 -7.61 -19.17
CA THR A 332 -14.64 -8.44 -17.96
C THR A 332 -13.81 -7.84 -16.84
N SER A 333 -12.58 -7.39 -17.12
CA SER A 333 -11.75 -6.70 -16.13
C SER A 333 -12.39 -5.42 -15.60
N VAL A 334 -12.88 -4.53 -16.48
CA VAL A 334 -13.54 -3.28 -16.05
C VAL A 334 -14.78 -3.57 -15.21
N TYR A 335 -15.57 -4.57 -15.60
CA TYR A 335 -16.76 -4.98 -14.85
C TYR A 335 -16.43 -5.52 -13.45
N HIS A 336 -15.30 -6.23 -13.29
CA HIS A 336 -14.84 -6.64 -11.96
C HIS A 336 -14.37 -5.46 -11.10
N TYR A 337 -13.72 -4.48 -11.70
CA TYR A 337 -13.23 -3.32 -10.98
C TYR A 337 -14.34 -2.38 -10.50
N VAL A 338 -15.36 -2.15 -11.33
CA VAL A 338 -16.38 -1.12 -11.07
C VAL A 338 -17.22 -1.42 -9.84
N ASP A 339 -17.29 -2.69 -9.40
CA ASP A 339 -18.03 -3.13 -8.22
C ASP A 339 -17.15 -3.34 -6.98
N ASN A 340 -15.83 -3.15 -7.10
CA ASN A 340 -14.92 -3.38 -5.98
C ASN A 340 -14.70 -2.07 -5.20
N PRO A 341 -15.06 -2.01 -3.91
CA PRO A 341 -15.00 -0.78 -3.12
C PRO A 341 -13.56 -0.27 -2.92
N VAL A 342 -12.55 -1.14 -2.92
CA VAL A 342 -11.13 -0.77 -2.78
C VAL A 342 -10.64 0.03 -3.98
N TYR A 343 -10.90 -0.47 -5.20
CA TYR A 343 -10.50 0.24 -6.42
C TYR A 343 -11.34 1.50 -6.66
N LEU A 344 -12.61 1.49 -6.28
CA LEU A 344 -13.44 2.70 -6.27
C LEU A 344 -12.91 3.76 -5.30
N ALA A 345 -12.49 3.37 -4.10
CA ALA A 345 -11.86 4.25 -3.13
C ALA A 345 -10.57 4.86 -3.67
N GLY A 346 -9.73 4.05 -4.34
CA GLY A 346 -8.52 4.53 -5.01
C GLY A 346 -8.83 5.56 -6.11
N CYS A 347 -9.81 5.28 -6.99
CA CYS A 347 -10.24 6.25 -8.01
C CYS A 347 -10.75 7.55 -7.38
N ARG A 348 -11.56 7.45 -6.30
CA ARG A 348 -12.07 8.61 -5.58
C ARG A 348 -10.97 9.42 -4.94
N ALA A 349 -10.00 8.77 -4.28
CA ALA A 349 -8.83 9.42 -3.68
C ALA A 349 -8.04 10.20 -4.74
N PHE A 350 -7.77 9.59 -5.89
CA PHE A 350 -7.14 10.29 -7.01
C PHE A 350 -7.96 11.46 -7.54
N GLY A 351 -9.28 11.33 -7.64
CA GLY A 351 -10.16 12.42 -8.03
C GLY A 351 -10.19 13.59 -7.04
N ILE A 352 -10.16 13.29 -5.74
CA ILE A 352 -10.05 14.31 -4.67
C ILE A 352 -8.71 15.04 -4.78
N VAL A 353 -7.62 14.30 -5.00
CA VAL A 353 -6.29 14.88 -5.24
C VAL A 353 -6.31 15.82 -6.45
N ASP A 354 -6.91 15.42 -7.57
CA ASP A 354 -7.08 16.29 -8.76
C ASP A 354 -7.81 17.59 -8.41
N LYS A 355 -8.99 17.48 -7.79
CA LYS A 355 -9.89 18.63 -7.61
C LYS A 355 -9.46 19.59 -6.52
N ILE A 356 -8.83 19.09 -5.45
CA ILE A 356 -8.49 19.88 -4.26
C ILE A 356 -7.00 20.22 -4.18
N LEU A 357 -6.11 19.42 -4.77
CA LEU A 357 -4.66 19.59 -4.63
C LEU A 357 -3.96 19.86 -5.96
N THR A 358 -3.77 18.85 -6.79
CA THR A 358 -2.88 18.94 -7.96
C THR A 358 -3.43 19.88 -9.03
N GLY A 359 -4.74 19.88 -9.29
CA GLY A 359 -5.38 20.82 -10.20
C GLY A 359 -5.23 22.28 -9.76
N PRO A 360 -5.63 22.65 -8.53
CA PRO A 360 -5.39 23.99 -7.99
C PRO A 360 -3.92 24.42 -7.97
N ILE A 361 -3.00 23.55 -7.51
CA ILE A 361 -1.56 23.83 -7.52
C ILE A 361 -1.07 24.10 -8.93
N TRP A 362 -1.52 23.33 -9.92
CA TRP A 362 -1.14 23.55 -11.31
C TRP A 362 -1.57 24.94 -11.82
N ARG A 363 -2.80 25.37 -11.51
CA ARG A 363 -3.28 26.72 -11.87
C ARG A 363 -2.47 27.82 -11.17
N ILE A 364 -2.07 27.62 -9.92
CA ILE A 364 -1.18 28.54 -9.19
C ILE A 364 0.16 28.64 -9.92
N ILE A 365 0.77 27.52 -10.29
CA ILE A 365 2.04 27.49 -11.02
C ILE A 365 1.92 28.22 -12.36
N GLU A 366 0.85 27.96 -13.13
CA GLU A 366 0.60 28.64 -14.41
C GLU A 366 0.39 30.15 -14.28
N SER A 367 -0.20 30.59 -13.16
CA SER A 367 -0.43 32.01 -12.89
C SER A 367 0.80 32.74 -12.31
N THR A 368 1.81 31.99 -11.86
CA THR A 368 2.98 32.53 -11.16
C THR A 368 3.97 33.11 -12.17
N SER A 369 4.38 34.37 -11.97
CA SER A 369 5.30 35.04 -12.89
C SER A 369 6.75 34.56 -12.81
N HIS A 370 7.19 34.14 -11.63
CA HIS A 370 8.60 33.85 -11.37
C HIS A 370 8.76 32.59 -10.51
N ILE A 371 9.74 31.75 -10.84
CA ILE A 371 9.93 30.43 -10.20
C ILE A 371 10.13 30.52 -8.68
N LEU A 372 10.88 31.52 -8.19
CA LEU A 372 11.13 31.71 -6.75
C LEU A 372 9.85 32.05 -5.95
N ASP A 373 8.83 32.62 -6.59
CA ASP A 373 7.55 32.90 -5.94
C ASP A 373 6.82 31.59 -5.56
N LEU A 374 7.19 30.47 -6.20
CA LEU A 374 6.67 29.15 -5.87
C LEU A 374 7.23 28.57 -4.56
N ASN A 375 8.33 29.09 -4.01
CA ASN A 375 8.92 28.57 -2.76
C ASN A 375 7.88 28.57 -1.63
N LYS A 376 7.12 29.67 -1.50
CA LYS A 376 6.03 29.77 -0.53
C LYS A 376 4.92 28.78 -0.82
N VAL A 377 4.55 28.62 -2.10
CA VAL A 377 3.51 27.67 -2.53
C VAL A 377 3.89 26.24 -2.17
N TRP A 378 5.15 25.84 -2.43
CA TRP A 378 5.65 24.50 -2.11
C TRP A 378 5.71 24.26 -0.60
N PHE A 379 6.10 25.27 0.18
CA PHE A 379 6.09 25.17 1.63
C PHE A 379 4.67 24.99 2.20
N ASP A 380 3.71 25.79 1.74
CA ASP A 380 2.32 25.68 2.15
C ASP A 380 1.72 24.32 1.70
N PHE A 381 2.07 23.87 0.50
CA PHE A 381 1.68 22.56 -0.02
C PHE A 381 2.24 21.42 0.85
N LYS A 382 3.53 21.46 1.21
CA LYS A 382 4.15 20.47 2.11
C LYS A 382 3.39 20.36 3.44
N LYS A 383 3.07 21.49 4.08
CA LYS A 383 2.31 21.49 5.35
C LYS A 383 0.93 20.85 5.22
N ILE A 384 0.26 21.10 4.09
CA ILE A 384 -1.03 20.48 3.78
C ILE A 384 -0.85 18.96 3.68
N LEU A 385 0.16 18.50 2.93
CA LEU A 385 0.43 17.08 2.79
C LEU A 385 0.77 16.43 4.13
N GLU A 386 1.61 17.06 4.95
CA GLU A 386 1.97 16.59 6.30
C GLU A 386 0.72 16.43 7.16
N LYS A 387 -0.14 17.45 7.21
CA LYS A 387 -1.40 17.41 7.97
C LYS A 387 -2.29 16.25 7.50
N TYR A 388 -2.59 16.20 6.21
CA TYR A 388 -3.60 15.29 5.68
C TYR A 388 -3.08 13.87 5.41
N SER A 389 -1.75 13.66 5.43
CA SER A 389 -1.15 12.31 5.50
C SER A 389 -1.42 11.60 6.83
N VAL A 390 -1.77 12.35 7.88
CA VAL A 390 -2.14 11.82 9.21
C VAL A 390 -3.64 11.62 9.31
N ASP A 391 -4.44 12.59 8.85
CA ASP A 391 -5.90 12.52 8.86
C ASP A 391 -6.47 13.25 7.64
N ALA A 392 -7.03 12.49 6.69
CA ALA A 392 -7.62 13.01 5.46
C ALA A 392 -9.15 13.22 5.53
N THR A 393 -9.77 13.07 6.71
CA THR A 393 -11.23 13.09 6.86
C THR A 393 -11.85 14.37 6.29
N GLU A 394 -11.29 15.54 6.63
CA GLU A 394 -11.80 16.83 6.12
C GLU A 394 -11.74 16.91 4.57
N LEU A 395 -10.78 16.22 3.93
CA LEU A 395 -10.70 16.21 2.46
C LEU A 395 -11.80 15.35 1.85
N VAL A 396 -12.13 14.21 2.47
CA VAL A 396 -13.25 13.35 2.06
C VAL A 396 -14.59 14.07 2.24
N GLU A 397 -14.70 14.94 3.25
CA GLU A 397 -15.85 15.83 3.48
C GLU A 397 -15.94 17.00 2.47
N GLY A 398 -14.96 17.14 1.58
CA GLY A 398 -14.97 18.16 0.53
C GLY A 398 -14.39 19.51 0.95
N LYS A 399 -13.55 19.55 2.00
CA LYS A 399 -12.86 20.79 2.37
C LYS A 399 -11.95 21.28 1.25
N VAL A 400 -12.32 22.42 0.68
CA VAL A 400 -11.52 23.09 -0.35
C VAL A 400 -10.34 23.83 0.28
N LEU A 401 -9.14 23.55 -0.22
CA LEU A 401 -7.90 24.17 0.29
C LEU A 401 -7.47 25.40 -0.49
N TYR A 402 -7.86 25.50 -1.76
CA TYR A 402 -7.54 26.61 -2.68
C TYR A 402 -8.82 27.09 -3.40
N PRO A 403 -9.75 27.77 -2.70
CA PRO A 403 -11.07 28.08 -3.24
C PRO A 403 -11.07 28.82 -4.57
N GLU A 404 -10.13 29.75 -4.75
CA GLU A 404 -10.00 30.57 -5.96
C GLU A 404 -9.58 29.76 -7.19
N TYR A 405 -8.96 28.60 -6.96
CA TYR A 405 -8.40 27.75 -7.99
C TYR A 405 -9.14 26.42 -8.13
N THR A 406 -10.12 26.10 -7.28
CA THR A 406 -10.89 24.86 -7.35
C THR A 406 -12.08 24.98 -8.29
N VAL A 407 -12.27 23.98 -9.16
CA VAL A 407 -13.40 23.90 -10.09
C VAL A 407 -14.45 22.96 -9.52
N GLN A 408 -15.64 23.50 -9.27
CA GLN A 408 -16.80 22.74 -8.77
C GLN A 408 -17.74 22.40 -9.94
N ASP A 409 -17.49 21.27 -10.57
CA ASP A 409 -18.32 20.69 -11.63
C ASP A 409 -19.04 19.43 -11.15
N LYS A 410 -19.81 18.76 -12.02
CA LYS A 410 -20.51 17.51 -11.68
C LYS A 410 -19.56 16.39 -11.22
N VAL A 411 -18.31 16.40 -11.69
CA VAL A 411 -17.30 15.45 -11.24
C VAL A 411 -16.92 15.75 -9.80
N PHE A 412 -16.69 17.03 -9.45
CA PHE A 412 -16.50 17.46 -8.06
C PHE A 412 -17.65 16.99 -7.17
N GLU A 413 -18.90 17.27 -7.55
CA GLU A 413 -20.08 16.86 -6.79
C GLU A 413 -20.11 15.34 -6.55
N SER A 414 -19.80 14.53 -7.57
CA SER A 414 -19.81 13.07 -7.45
C SER A 414 -18.77 12.49 -6.50
N LEU A 415 -17.69 13.23 -6.22
CA LEU A 415 -16.64 12.81 -5.28
C LEU A 415 -17.05 13.03 -3.82
N PHE A 416 -17.91 14.02 -3.55
CA PHE A 416 -18.22 14.45 -2.17
C PHE A 416 -19.66 14.15 -1.74
N LEU A 417 -20.61 14.05 -2.68
CA LEU A 417 -22.01 13.73 -2.40
C LEU A 417 -22.24 12.22 -2.31
N ILE A 418 -21.42 11.53 -1.52
CA ILE A 418 -21.51 10.08 -1.31
C ILE A 418 -21.85 9.77 0.13
N ASP A 419 -22.98 9.09 0.30
CA ASP A 419 -23.45 8.55 1.57
C ASP A 419 -23.12 7.06 1.66
N ASN A 420 -21.83 6.74 1.78
CA ASN A 420 -21.33 5.38 1.96
C ASN A 420 -20.14 5.40 2.94
N GLU A 421 -20.38 4.95 4.17
CA GLU A 421 -19.42 4.96 5.26
C GLU A 421 -18.17 4.10 4.97
N GLU A 422 -18.36 2.89 4.45
CA GLU A 422 -17.24 1.99 4.09
C GLU A 422 -16.34 2.62 3.04
N LEU A 423 -16.93 3.18 1.97
CA LEU A 423 -16.17 3.85 0.92
C LEU A 423 -15.47 5.11 1.45
N ASN A 424 -16.08 5.85 2.37
CA ASN A 424 -15.46 7.01 3.03
C ASN A 424 -14.22 6.60 3.84
N ILE A 425 -14.29 5.50 4.59
CA ILE A 425 -13.15 4.96 5.35
C ILE A 425 -12.02 4.57 4.38
N LEU A 426 -12.31 3.73 3.38
CA LEU A 426 -11.31 3.29 2.40
C LEU A 426 -10.70 4.45 1.63
N THR A 427 -11.51 5.46 1.26
CA THR A 427 -11.02 6.67 0.56
C THR A 427 -10.10 7.49 1.47
N THR A 428 -10.41 7.59 2.76
CA THR A 428 -9.58 8.31 3.73
C THR A 428 -8.22 7.64 3.87
N GLU A 429 -8.18 6.32 4.02
CA GLU A 429 -6.94 5.55 4.10
C GLU A 429 -6.10 5.67 2.81
N ALA A 430 -6.73 5.50 1.64
CA ALA A 430 -6.09 5.68 0.35
C ALA A 430 -5.49 7.08 0.18
N LEU A 431 -6.22 8.13 0.59
CA LEU A 431 -5.73 9.51 0.56
C LEU A 431 -4.53 9.69 1.47
N GLN A 432 -4.57 9.22 2.72
CA GLN A 432 -3.44 9.35 3.66
C GLN A 432 -2.16 8.74 3.07
N ILE A 433 -2.26 7.57 2.43
CA ILE A 433 -1.14 6.90 1.77
C ILE A 433 -0.61 7.70 0.58
N VAL A 434 -1.50 8.20 -0.29
CA VAL A 434 -1.12 9.03 -1.45
C VAL A 434 -0.43 10.31 -0.99
N LEU A 435 -0.98 11.00 0.00
CA LEU A 435 -0.46 12.27 0.52
C LEU A 435 0.86 12.09 1.27
N LEU A 436 1.03 10.97 1.98
CA LEU A 436 2.33 10.60 2.56
C LEU A 436 3.39 10.48 1.47
N ASN A 437 3.11 9.71 0.41
CA ASN A 437 4.02 9.54 -0.72
C ASN A 437 4.33 10.88 -1.43
N PHE A 438 3.36 11.80 -1.48
CA PHE A 438 3.59 13.17 -1.94
C PHE A 438 4.56 13.93 -1.02
N CYS A 439 4.42 13.86 0.32
CA CYS A 439 5.36 14.51 1.24
C CYS A 439 6.80 14.09 0.92
N ILE A 440 7.03 12.79 0.82
CA ILE A 440 8.35 12.18 0.59
C ILE A 440 8.99 12.71 -0.69
N ILE A 441 8.24 12.73 -1.78
CA ILE A 441 8.79 13.17 -3.07
C ILE A 441 8.97 14.68 -3.12
N ILE A 442 8.07 15.46 -2.51
CA ILE A 442 8.19 16.92 -2.41
C ILE A 442 9.41 17.29 -1.58
N GLU A 443 9.62 16.67 -0.42
CA GLU A 443 10.82 16.89 0.40
C GLU A 443 12.10 16.60 -0.35
N ARG A 444 12.13 15.48 -1.08
CA ARG A 444 13.32 15.07 -1.83
C ARG A 444 13.58 15.95 -3.04
N GLN A 445 12.56 16.29 -3.81
CA GLN A 445 12.73 17.01 -5.07
C GLN A 445 12.85 18.51 -4.88
N LEU A 446 12.08 19.08 -3.93
CA LEU A 446 12.00 20.51 -3.69
C LEU A 446 12.84 20.93 -2.47
N PHE A 447 13.81 20.11 -2.05
CA PHE A 447 14.66 20.40 -0.89
C PHE A 447 15.21 21.83 -0.93
N ASP A 448 15.77 22.25 -2.08
CA ASP A 448 16.34 23.59 -2.24
C ASP A 448 15.30 24.73 -2.18
N ASN A 449 14.04 24.45 -2.51
CA ASN A 449 12.94 25.43 -2.49
C ASN A 449 12.22 25.51 -1.13
N LEU A 450 12.40 24.50 -0.28
CA LEU A 450 11.82 24.42 1.06
C LEU A 450 12.69 25.16 2.10
N PRO A 451 12.17 25.46 3.30
CA PRO A 451 12.97 26.12 4.34
C PRO A 451 14.24 25.33 4.69
N GLY A 452 15.38 26.02 4.74
CA GLY A 452 16.71 25.41 4.88
C GLY A 452 17.37 24.99 3.57
N GLY A 453 16.64 25.11 2.45
CA GLY A 453 17.17 24.93 1.10
C GLY A 453 17.82 26.19 0.55
N ILE A 454 18.81 26.03 -0.33
CA ILE A 454 19.65 27.13 -0.84
C ILE A 454 18.79 28.20 -1.54
N LEU A 455 17.84 27.80 -2.39
CA LEU A 455 17.00 28.74 -3.13
C LEU A 455 16.02 29.49 -2.21
N ASN A 456 15.58 28.87 -1.13
CA ASN A 456 14.73 29.51 -0.13
C ASN A 456 15.52 30.57 0.65
N GLU A 457 16.68 30.19 1.20
CA GLU A 457 17.55 31.06 1.99
C GLU A 457 18.09 32.24 1.20
N GLU A 458 18.51 32.02 -0.06
CA GLU A 458 19.03 33.08 -0.92
C GLU A 458 17.94 34.07 -1.33
N THR A 459 16.70 33.60 -1.51
CA THR A 459 15.56 34.49 -1.83
C THR A 459 15.22 35.42 -0.67
N GLU A 460 15.31 34.94 0.58
CA GLU A 460 15.06 35.76 1.78
C GLU A 460 16.29 36.58 2.21
N GLY A 461 17.49 36.22 1.72
CA GLY A 461 18.77 36.82 2.06
C GLY A 461 19.18 38.04 1.21
N VAL A 462 20.42 38.49 1.43
CA VAL A 462 21.00 39.69 0.78
C VAL A 462 21.11 39.55 -0.75
N ASN A 463 21.18 38.31 -1.25
CA ASN A 463 21.38 38.00 -2.67
C ASN A 463 20.07 37.75 -3.44
N GLY A 464 18.90 37.86 -2.80
CA GLY A 464 17.63 37.47 -3.42
C GLY A 464 17.31 38.23 -4.70
N LYS A 465 17.76 39.49 -4.81
CA LYS A 465 17.63 40.27 -6.04
C LYS A 465 18.51 39.72 -7.18
N GLU A 466 19.76 39.39 -6.89
CA GLU A 466 20.68 38.83 -7.89
C GLU A 466 20.17 37.49 -8.40
N LEU A 467 19.76 36.59 -7.49
CA LEU A 467 19.19 35.29 -7.86
C LEU A 467 17.92 35.43 -8.72
N ARG A 468 17.04 36.39 -8.39
CA ARG A 468 15.83 36.69 -9.17
C ARG A 468 16.16 37.25 -10.55
N ASP A 469 17.14 38.15 -10.64
CA ASP A 469 17.60 38.71 -11.91
C ASP A 469 18.22 37.60 -12.79
N GLU A 470 19.03 36.71 -12.21
CA GLU A 470 19.66 35.58 -12.91
C GLU A 470 18.65 34.52 -13.36
N SER A 471 17.58 34.29 -12.59
CA SER A 471 16.54 33.29 -12.90
C SER A 471 15.36 33.82 -13.71
N THR A 472 15.40 35.08 -14.17
CA THR A 472 14.31 35.71 -14.94
C THR A 472 13.99 34.95 -16.24
N THR A 473 14.96 34.26 -16.85
CA THR A 473 14.74 33.47 -18.06
C THR A 473 14.18 32.07 -17.81
N VAL A 474 14.15 31.62 -16.55
CA VAL A 474 13.66 30.29 -16.17
C VAL A 474 12.14 30.33 -16.13
N LYS A 475 11.51 29.51 -16.99
CA LYS A 475 10.05 29.38 -16.97
C LYS A 475 9.60 28.59 -15.74
N PRO A 476 8.49 28.96 -15.09
CA PRO A 476 7.91 28.20 -13.98
C PRO A 476 7.54 26.76 -14.35
N THR A 477 7.26 26.52 -15.64
CA THR A 477 6.86 25.21 -16.16
C THR A 477 7.78 24.76 -17.30
N ASN A 478 8.23 23.50 -17.25
CA ASN A 478 8.91 22.76 -18.32
C ASN A 478 7.92 21.91 -19.14
N ILE A 479 6.92 22.56 -19.72
CA ILE A 479 5.92 21.88 -20.56
C ILE A 479 6.56 21.27 -21.83
N VAL A 480 7.75 21.75 -22.21
CA VAL A 480 8.44 21.33 -23.43
C VAL A 480 8.91 19.87 -23.33
N SER A 481 9.61 19.50 -22.24
CA SER A 481 10.07 18.12 -22.05
C SER A 481 8.91 17.13 -21.97
N GLU A 482 7.82 17.49 -21.29
CA GLU A 482 6.61 16.68 -21.19
C GLU A 482 5.98 16.38 -22.57
N ARG A 483 5.93 17.40 -23.45
CA ARG A 483 5.43 17.21 -24.82
C ARG A 483 6.35 16.30 -25.63
N ASP A 484 7.66 16.43 -25.47
CA ASP A 484 8.62 15.60 -26.18
C ASP A 484 8.54 14.13 -25.72
N PHE A 485 8.39 13.88 -24.42
CA PHE A 485 8.15 12.54 -23.91
C PHE A 485 6.83 11.94 -24.37
N ALA A 486 5.74 12.71 -24.39
CA ALA A 486 4.46 12.25 -24.92
C ALA A 486 4.56 11.88 -26.41
N ASN A 487 5.35 12.63 -27.20
CA ASN A 487 5.64 12.30 -28.59
C ASN A 487 6.47 11.02 -28.74
N LEU A 488 7.45 10.79 -27.85
CA LEU A 488 8.26 9.57 -27.84
C LEU A 488 7.44 8.32 -27.49
N ASP A 489 6.51 8.42 -26.55
CA ASP A 489 5.58 7.32 -26.23
C ASP A 489 4.72 6.95 -27.45
N ARG A 490 4.25 7.94 -28.20
CA ARG A 490 3.50 7.72 -29.44
C ARG A 490 4.31 6.92 -30.46
N LEU A 491 5.58 7.25 -30.62
CA LEU A 491 6.47 6.53 -31.55
C LEU A 491 6.67 5.08 -31.12
N LYS A 492 6.76 4.81 -29.82
CA LYS A 492 6.89 3.44 -29.28
C LYS A 492 5.63 2.59 -29.40
N MET A 493 4.44 3.19 -29.43
CA MET A 493 3.19 2.42 -29.62
C MET A 493 2.89 2.10 -31.09
N LEU A 494 3.53 2.80 -32.03
CA LEU A 494 3.38 2.56 -33.47
C LEU A 494 4.37 1.51 -34.01
N THR A 495 5.39 1.17 -33.22
CA THR A 495 6.36 0.09 -33.47
C THR A 495 6.00 -1.16 -32.71
#